data_AF-A0A0V0VAS0-F1
#
_entry.id   AF-A0A0V0VAS0-F1
#
_cell.length_a   1.000
_cell.length_b   1.000
_cell.length_c   1.000
_cell.angle_alpha   90.00
_cell.angle_beta   90.00
_cell.angle_gamma   90.00
#
_symmetry.space_group_name_H-M   'P 1'
#
loop_
_entity.id
_entity.type
_entity.pdbx_description
1 polymer ?
#
loop_
_entity_poly.entity_id
_entity_poly.type
_entity_poly.pdbx_seq_one_letter_code
_entity_poly.pdbx_strand_id
1 'polypeptide(L)'
;MSIAKPQLRNLNGMFMRKVIISGVAFSLGLGFTIWHLICIPRHNRQLEYMKNADIYKMVEHMCSKNLLQSCPQNLADRLKEAGKLKLLTMFIDFIMRDSTNENITDLLPYQEILNGLERSLLETYNHHHRPVKDENQGLIVLFFAVIQHIEEVNEEHQTMTVHGFQYLLWNDEYLSWNPEQFNGVSRLLMHSWHIWKPDLILYNAAGQADDSIRYTFYQHSWVESNGRVEHFPMFRYKASCKFDFTDYPYDVQSCPVILGSWNYNLKELDIRPLDRKPMLNLFWEDEKVIVSGWKVIDVHMNVSFWNAMTDQERSQWPPEEEHALHFPLIYIWIKMERYAPHFTISVLLPALVTSFITVVTFCMASFNKAVVLLAFNLLLQTVLAEDMLFQLPSSSASIPRIVKYFAFNLTATVFAMMSLVVIETVRHDGHGVNHCRILETLWSRFSFRRSTSSGATVGVETTEDPSSTDTSALNKENSRPRSTWAWRVLSPNSDTLNVIKISLAIALTTLYLIMMIAYLR
;
A
#
# COMPACT_ATOMS: atom_id res chain seq x y z
N MET A 1 34.97 3.89 -19.00
CA MET A 1 34.73 5.33 -18.73
C MET A 1 33.26 5.59 -19.03
N SER A 2 32.44 5.78 -18.00
CA SER A 2 32.12 7.12 -17.47
C SER A 2 31.05 7.79 -18.34
N ILE A 3 29.96 8.39 -17.88
CA ILE A 3 29.46 8.84 -16.57
C ILE A 3 28.02 9.37 -16.84
N ALA A 4 27.17 9.40 -15.80
CA ALA A 4 26.03 10.31 -15.58
C ALA A 4 24.72 10.23 -16.41
N LYS A 5 23.65 9.71 -15.76
CA LYS A 5 22.48 10.41 -15.15
C LYS A 5 22.37 11.97 -15.33
N PRO A 6 21.26 12.64 -14.93
CA PRO A 6 19.90 12.77 -15.50
C PRO A 6 19.44 14.27 -15.55
N GLN A 7 18.18 14.59 -15.91
CA GLN A 7 17.43 15.78 -15.38
C GLN A 7 15.91 15.56 -15.67
N LEU A 8 15.01 15.29 -14.71
CA LEU A 8 14.34 16.18 -13.72
C LEU A 8 13.57 17.37 -14.33
N ARG A 9 12.21 17.32 -14.29
CA ARG A 9 11.36 18.25 -13.50
C ARG A 9 9.85 18.05 -13.68
N ASN A 10 9.18 17.84 -12.54
CA ASN A 10 7.89 18.39 -12.11
C ASN A 10 6.62 18.15 -12.96
N LEU A 11 5.90 17.07 -12.62
CA LEU A 11 4.43 17.07 -12.63
C LEU A 11 3.94 17.78 -11.36
N ASN A 12 3.47 19.01 -11.50
CA ASN A 12 2.52 19.64 -10.60
C ASN A 12 1.62 20.54 -11.44
N GLY A 13 0.33 20.20 -11.55
CA GLY A 13 -0.63 21.02 -12.30
C GLY A 13 -1.76 20.26 -13.01
N MET A 14 -2.18 19.10 -12.50
CA MET A 14 -3.30 18.34 -13.10
C MET A 14 -4.48 18.23 -12.13
N PHE A 15 -5.02 19.37 -11.69
CA PHE A 15 -6.35 19.41 -11.04
C PHE A 15 -7.21 20.63 -11.36
N MET A 16 -6.75 21.55 -12.22
CA MET A 16 -7.52 22.72 -12.68
C MET A 16 -7.91 22.62 -14.17
N ARG A 17 -8.38 21.44 -14.60
CA ARG A 17 -8.86 21.24 -15.99
C ARG A 17 -10.16 20.43 -16.15
N LYS A 18 -10.81 20.02 -15.05
CA LYS A 18 -12.04 19.21 -15.12
C LYS A 18 -13.37 19.97 -14.93
N VAL A 19 -13.37 21.30 -14.93
CA VAL A 19 -14.61 22.11 -14.77
C VAL A 19 -14.95 23.02 -15.96
N ILE A 20 -14.17 23.02 -17.05
CA ILE A 20 -14.42 23.90 -18.22
C ILE A 20 -14.70 23.12 -19.53
N ILE A 21 -14.85 21.79 -19.46
CA ILE A 21 -15.12 20.95 -20.65
C ILE A 21 -16.41 20.14 -20.44
N SER A 22 -17.51 20.81 -20.10
CA SER A 22 -18.87 20.24 -20.17
C SER A 22 -19.89 21.13 -20.91
N GLY A 23 -19.41 22.16 -21.60
CA GLY A 23 -20.22 22.98 -22.49
C GLY A 23 -19.43 23.25 -23.77
N VAL A 24 -19.72 22.46 -24.81
CA VAL A 24 -19.53 22.67 -26.26
C VAL A 24 -19.27 21.29 -26.89
N ALA A 25 -20.35 20.52 -26.99
CA ALA A 25 -20.48 19.42 -27.93
C ALA A 25 -21.66 19.74 -28.84
N PHE A 26 -21.47 20.63 -29.82
CA PHE A 26 -22.34 20.71 -30.98
C PHE A 26 -21.70 21.58 -32.08
N SER A 27 -20.89 20.96 -32.95
CA SER A 27 -20.85 21.27 -34.38
C SER A 27 -19.80 20.40 -35.09
N LEU A 28 -20.31 19.51 -35.96
CA LEU A 28 -19.73 19.10 -37.24
C LEU A 28 -18.42 18.28 -37.14
N GLY A 29 -18.40 16.95 -37.31
CA GLY A 29 -19.20 16.17 -38.23
C GLY A 29 -18.72 16.35 -39.66
N LEU A 30 -17.59 15.70 -40.02
CA LEU A 30 -17.23 15.26 -41.37
C LEU A 30 -15.87 14.55 -41.31
N GLY A 31 -15.80 13.33 -41.85
CA GLY A 31 -14.53 12.66 -42.10
C GLY A 31 -14.44 11.17 -41.74
N PHE A 32 -15.57 10.50 -41.52
CA PHE A 32 -15.63 9.03 -41.43
C PHE A 32 -15.58 8.41 -42.84
N THR A 33 -14.51 8.67 -43.58
CA THR A 33 -14.15 7.99 -44.83
C THR A 33 -12.65 8.20 -45.10
N ILE A 34 -11.78 7.57 -44.31
CA ILE A 34 -10.40 7.12 -44.65
C ILE A 34 -10.02 6.11 -43.55
N TRP A 35 -10.85 5.08 -43.35
CA TRP A 35 -10.57 4.00 -42.41
C TRP A 35 -10.60 2.63 -43.10
N HIS A 36 -10.11 2.57 -44.34
CA HIS A 36 -9.91 1.28 -45.01
C HIS A 36 -8.79 1.21 -46.07
N LEU A 37 -7.82 2.15 -46.11
CA LEU A 37 -6.77 2.09 -47.15
C LEU A 37 -5.31 2.24 -46.73
N ILE A 38 -4.96 2.39 -45.45
CA ILE A 38 -3.54 2.50 -45.07
C ILE A 38 -3.26 1.76 -43.77
N CYS A 39 -3.10 0.44 -43.89
CA CYS A 39 -2.42 -0.40 -42.90
C CYS A 39 -1.04 -0.76 -43.44
N ILE A 40 -0.03 -0.66 -42.55
CA ILE A 40 1.30 -1.30 -42.54
C ILE A 40 2.46 -0.48 -43.17
N PRO A 41 3.64 -0.41 -42.49
CA PRO A 41 4.29 0.85 -42.16
C PRO A 41 5.51 1.23 -43.00
N ARG A 42 5.71 2.55 -43.08
CA ARG A 42 6.85 3.22 -43.71
C ARG A 42 7.79 3.74 -42.61
N HIS A 43 8.63 2.87 -42.08
CA HIS A 43 9.76 3.28 -41.22
C HIS A 43 11.01 2.50 -41.62
N ASN A 44 11.54 2.77 -42.82
CA ASN A 44 12.85 2.22 -43.22
C ASN A 44 13.57 2.95 -44.38
N ARG A 45 13.30 4.23 -44.63
CA ARG A 45 13.96 4.98 -45.73
C ARG A 45 14.95 6.06 -45.34
N GLN A 46 15.26 6.22 -44.05
CA GLN A 46 16.32 7.14 -43.61
C GLN A 46 17.55 6.44 -43.00
N LEU A 47 17.52 5.13 -42.77
CA LEU A 47 18.67 4.40 -42.22
C LEU A 47 19.66 3.87 -43.28
N GLU A 48 19.32 3.94 -44.58
CA GLU A 48 20.13 3.32 -45.64
C GLU A 48 21.18 4.25 -46.25
N TYR A 49 21.13 5.56 -45.95
CA TYR A 49 22.10 6.53 -46.45
C TYR A 49 23.26 6.84 -45.49
N MET A 50 23.22 6.38 -44.23
CA MET A 50 24.23 6.71 -43.21
C MET A 50 25.16 5.55 -42.80
N LYS A 51 25.21 4.42 -43.54
CA LYS A 51 26.10 3.28 -43.18
C LYS A 51 27.22 2.96 -44.17
N ASN A 52 27.34 3.67 -45.29
CA ASN A 52 28.28 3.29 -46.35
C ASN A 52 29.47 4.26 -46.52
N ALA A 53 29.44 5.45 -45.92
CA ALA A 53 30.49 6.47 -46.13
C ALA A 53 31.61 6.47 -45.06
N ASP A 54 31.35 5.92 -43.87
CA ASP A 54 32.24 6.12 -42.72
C ASP A 54 33.29 5.02 -42.51
N ILE A 55 33.04 3.78 -42.93
CA ILE A 55 34.02 2.69 -42.76
C ILE A 55 35.25 2.91 -43.66
N TYR A 56 35.04 3.35 -44.90
CA TYR A 56 36.13 3.67 -45.83
C TYR A 56 36.97 4.85 -45.34
N LYS A 57 36.32 5.92 -44.86
CA LYS A 57 36.99 7.08 -44.26
C LYS A 57 37.75 6.72 -42.99
N MET A 58 37.26 5.77 -42.18
CA MET A 58 37.92 5.35 -40.95
C MET A 58 39.22 4.58 -41.23
N VAL A 59 39.21 3.65 -42.20
CA VAL A 59 40.41 2.90 -42.60
C VAL A 59 41.45 3.83 -43.27
N GLU A 60 41.00 4.75 -44.12
CA GLU A 60 41.85 5.75 -44.75
C GLU A 60 42.47 6.72 -43.72
N HIS A 61 41.70 7.12 -42.71
CA HIS A 61 42.18 7.95 -41.60
C HIS A 61 43.18 7.23 -40.69
N MET A 62 43.00 5.93 -40.44
CA MET A 62 43.95 5.14 -39.66
C MET A 62 45.28 4.91 -40.40
N CYS A 63 45.25 4.69 -41.71
CA CYS A 63 46.46 4.65 -42.55
C CYS A 63 47.14 6.03 -42.63
N SER A 64 46.39 7.13 -42.77
CA SER A 64 46.98 8.48 -42.86
C SER A 64 47.66 8.94 -41.56
N LYS A 65 47.33 8.31 -40.43
CA LYS A 65 47.92 8.60 -39.10
C LYS A 65 49.01 7.61 -38.67
N ASN A 66 49.47 6.71 -39.55
CA ASN A 66 50.47 5.68 -39.25
C ASN A 66 50.13 4.80 -38.02
N LEU A 67 48.84 4.60 -37.73
CA LEU A 67 48.37 3.76 -36.63
C LEU A 67 48.37 2.26 -36.98
N LEU A 68 48.79 1.91 -38.21
CA LEU A 68 48.89 0.56 -38.74
C LEU A 68 50.36 0.25 -39.08
N GLN A 69 50.84 -0.92 -38.67
CA GLN A 69 52.24 -1.32 -38.82
C GLN A 69 52.68 -1.56 -40.29
N SER A 70 51.73 -1.80 -41.20
CA SER A 70 51.95 -1.74 -42.65
C SER A 70 50.62 -1.45 -43.38
N CYS A 71 50.58 -0.43 -44.24
CA CYS A 71 49.45 -0.19 -45.14
C CYS A 71 49.78 -0.75 -46.53
N PRO A 72 48.99 -1.71 -47.07
CA PRO A 72 49.27 -2.28 -48.37
C PRO A 72 49.06 -1.26 -49.49
N GLN A 73 50.01 -1.16 -50.43
CA GLN A 73 50.10 -0.07 -51.41
C GLN A 73 48.94 0.06 -52.41
N ASN A 74 47.99 -0.89 -52.46
CA ASN A 74 46.83 -0.85 -53.38
C ASN A 74 45.51 -1.26 -52.68
N LEU A 75 45.29 -0.81 -51.44
CA LEU A 75 44.07 -1.15 -50.67
C LEU A 75 42.79 -0.58 -51.30
N ALA A 76 42.85 0.63 -51.86
CA ALA A 76 41.71 1.31 -52.46
C ALA A 76 41.15 0.59 -53.70
N ASP A 77 42.02 -0.02 -54.51
CA ASP A 77 41.61 -0.74 -55.72
C ASP A 77 41.08 -2.15 -55.40
N ARG A 78 41.67 -2.84 -54.41
CA ARG A 78 41.17 -4.16 -53.95
C ARG A 78 39.81 -4.06 -53.24
N LEU A 79 39.50 -2.93 -52.62
CA LEU A 79 38.23 -2.65 -51.98
C LEU A 79 37.10 -2.32 -52.98
N LYS A 80 37.42 -1.90 -54.21
CA LYS A 80 36.43 -1.63 -55.27
C LYS A 80 35.91 -2.91 -55.95
N GLU A 81 36.73 -3.97 -56.03
CA GLU A 81 36.36 -5.22 -56.70
C GLU A 81 35.74 -6.28 -55.79
N ALA A 82 35.86 -6.14 -54.47
CA ALA A 82 35.33 -7.11 -53.51
C ALA A 82 33.88 -6.77 -53.11
N GLY A 83 32.92 -7.63 -53.46
CA GLY A 83 31.53 -7.51 -53.00
C GLY A 83 31.39 -7.58 -51.47
N LYS A 84 30.35 -6.94 -50.92
CA LYS A 84 30.09 -6.74 -49.47
C LYS A 84 30.39 -7.93 -48.56
N LEU A 85 30.09 -9.16 -48.98
CA LEU A 85 30.31 -10.37 -48.19
C LEU A 85 31.80 -10.71 -48.05
N LYS A 86 32.60 -10.51 -49.10
CA LYS A 86 34.04 -10.80 -49.15
C LYS A 86 34.86 -9.80 -48.32
N LEU A 87 34.34 -8.58 -48.22
CA LEU A 87 34.90 -7.49 -47.43
C LEU A 87 34.61 -7.71 -45.93
N LEU A 88 33.40 -8.16 -45.60
CA LEU A 88 33.04 -8.57 -44.24
C LEU A 88 33.86 -9.80 -43.80
N THR A 89 34.04 -10.81 -44.65
CA THR A 89 34.89 -11.96 -44.32
C THR A 89 36.36 -11.59 -44.22
N MET A 90 36.88 -10.67 -45.06
CA MET A 90 38.26 -10.18 -44.88
C MET A 90 38.43 -9.35 -43.60
N PHE A 91 37.42 -8.58 -43.20
CA PHE A 91 37.46 -7.80 -41.96
C PHE A 91 37.32 -8.69 -40.73
N ILE A 92 36.46 -9.72 -40.79
CA ILE A 92 36.33 -10.74 -39.75
C ILE A 92 37.62 -11.58 -39.70
N ASP A 93 38.15 -12.05 -40.82
CA ASP A 93 39.43 -12.78 -40.87
C ASP A 93 40.58 -11.90 -40.36
N PHE A 94 40.58 -10.59 -40.63
CA PHE A 94 41.61 -9.68 -40.13
C PHE A 94 41.48 -9.43 -38.63
N ILE A 95 40.27 -9.19 -38.10
CA ILE A 95 40.03 -9.08 -36.64
C ILE A 95 40.36 -10.40 -35.93
N MET A 96 39.97 -11.53 -36.51
CA MET A 96 40.27 -12.85 -35.95
C MET A 96 41.77 -13.14 -36.01
N ARG A 97 42.47 -12.74 -37.09
CA ARG A 97 43.90 -12.96 -37.28
C ARG A 97 44.79 -12.01 -36.44
N ASP A 98 44.30 -10.80 -36.15
CA ASP A 98 44.94 -9.87 -35.21
C ASP A 98 44.67 -10.27 -33.74
N SER A 99 43.57 -11.01 -33.47
CA SER A 99 43.31 -11.58 -32.14
C SER A 99 44.09 -12.86 -31.83
N THR A 100 44.73 -13.49 -32.82
CA THR A 100 45.44 -14.78 -32.64
C THR A 100 46.95 -14.66 -32.43
N ASN A 101 47.50 -13.45 -32.29
CA ASN A 101 48.94 -13.25 -32.10
C ASN A 101 49.32 -12.43 -30.86
N GLU A 102 48.43 -12.32 -29.88
CA GLU A 102 48.88 -12.25 -28.49
C GLU A 102 48.89 -13.68 -27.97
N ASN A 103 50.07 -14.17 -27.60
CA ASN A 103 50.22 -15.37 -26.80
C ASN A 103 49.34 -15.23 -25.55
N ILE A 104 48.15 -15.85 -25.54
CA ILE A 104 47.37 -16.11 -24.33
C ILE A 104 48.06 -17.27 -23.59
N THR A 105 49.28 -17.02 -23.13
CA THR A 105 50.09 -17.89 -22.28
C THR A 105 50.89 -16.90 -21.44
N ASP A 106 50.53 -16.60 -20.20
CA ASP A 106 50.36 -17.57 -19.13
C ASP A 106 49.17 -17.21 -18.22
N LEU A 107 48.25 -18.16 -18.00
CA LEU A 107 47.42 -18.10 -16.80
C LEU A 107 48.35 -18.10 -15.59
N LEU A 108 48.10 -17.23 -14.60
CA LEU A 108 48.89 -17.25 -13.38
C LEU A 108 48.90 -18.70 -12.84
N PRO A 109 50.07 -19.26 -12.44
CA PRO A 109 50.16 -20.64 -11.97
C PRO A 109 49.14 -20.97 -10.87
N TYR A 110 48.80 -19.98 -10.04
CA TYR A 110 47.77 -20.11 -9.03
C TYR A 110 46.36 -20.30 -9.59
N GLN A 111 46.01 -19.58 -10.67
CA GLN A 111 44.69 -19.70 -11.30
C GLN A 111 44.52 -21.05 -12.01
N GLU A 112 45.59 -21.64 -12.54
CA GLU A 112 45.56 -23.01 -13.06
C GLU A 112 45.26 -24.04 -11.97
N ILE A 113 45.83 -23.87 -10.78
CA ILE A 113 45.53 -24.72 -9.62
C ILE A 113 44.05 -24.60 -9.22
N LEU A 114 43.51 -23.39 -9.14
CA LEU A 114 42.09 -23.18 -8.82
C LEU A 114 41.17 -23.80 -9.87
N ASN A 115 41.47 -23.60 -11.16
CA ASN A 115 40.71 -24.18 -12.26
C ASN A 115 40.80 -25.72 -12.27
N GLY A 116 41.97 -26.27 -11.94
CA GLY A 116 42.18 -27.71 -11.80
C GLY A 116 41.37 -28.31 -10.65
N LEU A 117 41.38 -27.63 -9.49
CA LEU A 117 40.57 -27.99 -8.34
C LEU A 117 39.07 -27.96 -8.66
N GLU A 118 38.58 -26.87 -9.25
CA GLU A 118 37.17 -26.74 -9.63
C GLU A 118 36.74 -27.86 -10.58
N ARG A 119 37.53 -28.16 -11.62
CA ARG A 119 37.24 -29.29 -12.53
C ARG A 119 37.20 -30.62 -11.79
N SER A 120 38.19 -30.90 -10.94
CA SER A 120 38.26 -32.17 -10.21
C SER A 120 37.05 -32.39 -9.29
N LEU A 121 36.55 -31.32 -8.66
CA LEU A 121 35.36 -31.37 -7.81
C LEU A 121 34.09 -31.56 -8.65
N LEU A 122 34.00 -30.90 -9.81
CA LEU A 122 32.78 -30.89 -10.64
C LEU A 122 32.67 -32.06 -11.63
N GLU A 123 33.73 -32.86 -11.82
CA GLU A 123 33.76 -33.98 -12.79
C GLU A 123 32.62 -34.99 -12.61
N THR A 124 32.25 -35.31 -11.37
CA THR A 124 31.17 -36.25 -11.03
C THR A 124 30.02 -35.61 -10.27
N TYR A 125 30.11 -34.31 -10.03
CA TYR A 125 29.16 -33.57 -9.21
C TYR A 125 27.87 -33.29 -9.99
N ASN A 126 26.73 -33.61 -9.40
CA ASN A 126 25.42 -33.29 -9.96
C ASN A 126 24.66 -32.33 -9.03
N HIS A 127 24.62 -31.06 -9.44
CA HIS A 127 24.01 -29.96 -8.69
C HIS A 127 22.48 -30.07 -8.52
N HIS A 128 21.82 -31.01 -9.19
CA HIS A 128 20.39 -31.28 -9.01
C HIS A 128 20.08 -32.14 -7.78
N HIS A 129 21.06 -32.86 -7.25
CA HIS A 129 20.88 -33.75 -6.11
C HIS A 129 21.32 -33.09 -4.81
N ARG A 130 20.60 -33.39 -3.74
CA ARG A 130 20.94 -32.94 -2.39
C ARG A 130 22.32 -33.47 -1.98
N PRO A 131 23.23 -32.65 -1.43
CA PRO A 131 24.63 -33.01 -1.27
C PRO A 131 24.91 -33.78 0.03
N VAL A 132 24.24 -34.93 0.20
CA VAL A 132 24.45 -35.86 1.31
C VAL A 132 24.82 -37.24 0.77
N LYS A 133 25.75 -37.95 1.41
CA LYS A 133 26.13 -39.32 1.02
C LYS A 133 25.14 -40.37 1.53
N ASP A 134 24.48 -40.11 2.66
CA ASP A 134 23.38 -40.93 3.19
C ASP A 134 22.05 -40.20 3.00
N GLU A 135 21.17 -40.79 2.18
CA GLU A 135 19.84 -40.21 1.90
C GLU A 135 18.97 -40.11 3.16
N ASN A 136 19.22 -40.91 4.19
CA ASN A 136 18.46 -40.87 5.44
C ASN A 136 18.82 -39.67 6.33
N GLN A 137 19.99 -39.06 6.12
CA GLN A 137 20.42 -37.92 6.89
C GLN A 137 19.84 -36.63 6.31
N GLY A 138 19.20 -35.81 7.13
CA GLY A 138 18.71 -34.48 6.75
C GLY A 138 19.85 -33.46 6.58
N LEU A 139 19.69 -32.52 5.66
CA LEU A 139 20.63 -31.41 5.47
C LEU A 139 20.19 -30.20 6.31
N ILE A 140 21.10 -29.63 7.08
CA ILE A 140 20.84 -28.41 7.85
C ILE A 140 21.33 -27.21 7.05
N VAL A 141 20.45 -26.25 6.83
CA VAL A 141 20.75 -24.95 6.20
C VAL A 141 20.61 -23.86 7.26
N LEU A 142 21.72 -23.21 7.59
CA LEU A 142 21.72 -22.03 8.44
C LEU A 142 21.35 -20.80 7.62
N PHE A 143 20.40 -20.02 8.12
CA PHE A 143 19.83 -18.87 7.43
C PHE A 143 20.00 -17.58 8.24
N PHE A 144 20.31 -16.49 7.55
CA PHE A 144 20.27 -15.15 8.11
C PHE A 144 19.86 -14.14 7.04
N ALA A 145 19.02 -13.17 7.39
CA ALA A 145 18.60 -12.13 6.45
C ALA A 145 19.08 -10.75 6.89
N VAL A 146 19.42 -9.92 5.90
CA VAL A 146 19.70 -8.50 6.06
C VAL A 146 18.77 -7.71 5.16
N ILE A 147 17.98 -6.84 5.77
CA ILE A 147 17.07 -5.96 5.04
C ILE A 147 17.84 -4.68 4.68
N GLN A 148 17.95 -4.42 3.38
CA GLN A 148 18.67 -3.27 2.84
C GLN A 148 17.76 -2.11 2.49
N HIS A 149 16.55 -2.41 2.02
CA HIS A 149 15.60 -1.39 1.60
C HIS A 149 14.18 -1.94 1.55
N ILE A 150 13.20 -1.10 1.88
CA ILE A 150 11.79 -1.37 1.62
C ILE A 150 11.42 -0.47 0.44
N GLU A 151 11.22 -1.06 -0.73
CA GLU A 151 10.93 -0.30 -1.96
C GLU A 151 9.54 0.31 -1.90
N GLU A 152 8.55 -0.52 -1.60
CA GLU A 152 7.14 -0.13 -1.65
C GLU A 152 6.34 -0.84 -0.57
N VAL A 153 5.43 -0.09 0.06
CA VAL A 153 4.36 -0.62 0.89
C VAL A 153 3.05 -0.19 0.24
N ASN A 154 2.34 -1.15 -0.35
CA ASN A 154 1.11 -0.91 -1.08
C ASN A 154 -0.09 -1.34 -0.25
N GLU A 155 -0.79 -0.36 0.31
CA GLU A 155 -1.91 -0.56 1.23
C GLU A 155 -3.18 -1.05 0.52
N GLU A 156 -3.39 -0.64 -0.74
CA GLU A 156 -4.54 -1.05 -1.54
C GLU A 156 -4.48 -2.54 -1.86
N HIS A 157 -3.34 -2.98 -2.39
CA HIS A 157 -3.09 -4.37 -2.76
C HIS A 157 -2.63 -5.24 -1.58
N GLN A 158 -2.41 -4.65 -0.39
CA GLN A 158 -1.94 -5.36 0.79
C GLN A 158 -0.62 -6.10 0.54
N THR A 159 0.35 -5.40 -0.05
CA THR A 159 1.67 -5.98 -0.41
C THR A 159 2.83 -5.12 0.06
N MET A 160 3.96 -5.76 0.35
CA MET A 160 5.22 -5.10 0.67
C MET A 160 6.33 -5.64 -0.24
N THR A 161 7.11 -4.75 -0.86
CA THR A 161 8.29 -5.10 -1.66
C THR A 161 9.56 -4.73 -0.90
N VAL A 162 10.39 -5.72 -0.63
CA VAL A 162 11.56 -5.63 0.24
C VAL A 162 12.79 -6.20 -0.46
N HIS A 163 13.91 -5.51 -0.26
CA HIS A 163 15.22 -5.83 -0.83
C HIS A 163 16.21 -6.13 0.26
N GLY A 164 17.08 -7.08 -0.01
CA GLY A 164 18.10 -7.45 0.93
C GLY A 164 19.07 -8.47 0.39
N PHE A 165 19.87 -8.99 1.30
CA PHE A 165 20.65 -10.20 1.06
C PHE A 165 20.35 -11.21 2.16
N GLN A 166 20.38 -12.48 1.79
CA GLN A 166 20.35 -13.59 2.72
C GLN A 166 21.73 -14.22 2.77
N TYR A 167 22.11 -14.78 3.91
CA TYR A 167 23.29 -15.57 4.11
C TYR A 167 22.85 -16.99 4.40
N LEU A 168 23.31 -17.91 3.56
CA LEU A 168 23.02 -19.33 3.62
C LEU A 168 24.33 -20.06 3.87
N LEU A 169 24.30 -20.96 4.84
CA LEU A 169 25.44 -21.79 5.20
C LEU A 169 24.99 -23.24 5.33
N TRP A 170 25.57 -24.11 4.52
CA TRP A 170 25.34 -25.56 4.56
C TRP A 170 26.65 -26.32 4.35
N ASN A 171 26.61 -27.64 4.53
CA ASN A 171 27.73 -28.52 4.26
C ASN A 171 27.41 -29.39 3.04
N ASP A 172 28.30 -29.41 2.06
CA ASP A 172 28.25 -30.26 0.88
C ASP A 172 29.32 -31.34 0.98
N GLU A 173 28.89 -32.60 1.15
CA GLU A 173 29.80 -33.73 1.39
C GLU A 173 30.61 -34.16 0.15
N TYR A 174 30.23 -33.67 -1.03
CA TYR A 174 30.91 -33.95 -2.30
C TYR A 174 31.94 -32.86 -2.65
N LEU A 175 31.82 -31.66 -2.08
CA LEU A 175 32.73 -30.54 -2.31
C LEU A 175 33.85 -30.42 -1.26
N SER A 176 34.40 -31.56 -0.82
CA SER A 176 35.52 -31.61 0.14
C SER A 176 36.83 -32.02 -0.54
N TRP A 177 37.95 -31.37 -0.20
CA TRP A 177 39.27 -31.72 -0.72
C TRP A 177 40.36 -31.56 0.35
N ASN A 178 41.54 -32.16 0.12
CA ASN A 178 42.71 -31.92 0.95
C ASN A 178 43.48 -30.68 0.43
N PRO A 179 43.59 -29.59 1.21
CA PRO A 179 44.34 -28.39 0.80
C PRO A 179 45.78 -28.68 0.37
N GLU A 180 46.44 -29.68 0.97
CA GLU A 180 47.82 -30.03 0.67
C GLU A 180 48.02 -30.48 -0.79
N GLN A 181 46.99 -31.07 -1.41
CA GLN A 181 47.03 -31.52 -2.81
C GLN A 181 46.94 -30.36 -3.81
N PHE A 182 46.48 -29.20 -3.36
CA PHE A 182 46.22 -28.02 -4.18
C PHE A 182 46.96 -26.79 -3.65
N ASN A 183 48.23 -26.95 -3.27
CA ASN A 183 49.11 -25.86 -2.84
C ASN A 183 48.54 -25.01 -1.68
N GLY A 184 47.85 -25.65 -0.73
CA GLY A 184 47.30 -25.00 0.45
C GLY A 184 45.99 -24.23 0.21
N VAL A 185 45.32 -24.40 -0.94
CA VAL A 185 44.03 -23.76 -1.20
C VAL A 185 42.98 -24.28 -0.22
N SER A 186 42.55 -23.43 0.71
CA SER A 186 41.56 -23.75 1.75
C SER A 186 40.13 -23.32 1.40
N ARG A 187 39.99 -22.39 0.44
CA ARG A 187 38.72 -21.82 0.01
C ARG A 187 38.73 -21.53 -1.50
N LEU A 188 37.63 -21.85 -2.16
CA LEU A 188 37.43 -21.66 -3.60
C LEU A 188 36.13 -20.89 -3.85
N LEU A 189 36.16 -19.94 -4.77
CA LEU A 189 34.97 -19.23 -5.23
C LEU A 189 34.39 -19.99 -6.43
N MET A 190 33.16 -20.46 -6.33
CA MET A 190 32.47 -21.19 -7.39
C MET A 190 31.23 -20.43 -7.84
N HIS A 191 30.86 -20.62 -9.10
CA HIS A 191 29.57 -20.14 -9.60
C HIS A 191 28.42 -20.95 -8.97
N SER A 192 27.40 -20.29 -8.42
CA SER A 192 26.29 -20.96 -7.71
C SER A 192 25.38 -21.81 -8.60
N TRP A 193 25.52 -21.75 -9.91
CA TRP A 193 24.82 -22.63 -10.86
C TRP A 193 25.56 -23.94 -11.14
N HIS A 194 26.84 -24.05 -10.76
CA HIS A 194 27.59 -25.31 -10.84
C HIS A 194 27.43 -26.19 -9.61
N ILE A 195 26.95 -25.62 -8.49
CA ILE A 195 26.78 -26.31 -7.21
C ILE A 195 25.31 -26.37 -6.80
N TRP A 196 24.95 -27.37 -5.99
CA TRP A 196 23.64 -27.46 -5.38
C TRP A 196 23.40 -26.27 -4.45
N LYS A 197 22.16 -25.80 -4.39
CA LYS A 197 21.71 -24.74 -3.49
C LYS A 197 20.31 -25.06 -2.98
N PRO A 198 19.96 -24.65 -1.74
CA PRO A 198 18.63 -24.84 -1.22
C PRO A 198 17.60 -24.04 -2.02
N ASP A 199 16.44 -24.64 -2.26
CA ASP A 199 15.33 -24.09 -3.04
C ASP A 199 14.40 -23.23 -2.18
N LEU A 200 14.92 -22.12 -1.65
CA LEU A 200 14.12 -21.20 -0.84
C LEU A 200 13.15 -20.39 -1.72
N ILE A 201 11.85 -20.63 -1.55
CA ILE A 201 10.76 -19.95 -2.27
C ILE A 201 9.96 -19.07 -1.30
N LEU A 202 9.44 -17.95 -1.82
CA LEU A 202 8.51 -17.07 -1.11
C LEU A 202 7.09 -17.64 -1.11
N TYR A 203 6.61 -18.10 0.04
CA TYR A 203 5.30 -18.74 0.20
C TYR A 203 4.14 -17.75 0.10
N ASN A 204 4.30 -16.53 0.64
CA ASN A 204 3.29 -15.47 0.56
C ASN A 204 3.57 -14.48 -0.58
N ALA A 205 3.98 -14.98 -1.76
CA ALA A 205 4.26 -14.13 -2.91
C ALA A 205 2.99 -13.40 -3.41
N ALA A 206 3.10 -12.08 -3.61
CA ALA A 206 2.03 -11.24 -4.15
C ALA A 206 2.37 -10.67 -5.55
N GLY A 207 3.29 -11.31 -6.25
CA GLY A 207 3.72 -11.00 -7.61
C GLY A 207 4.15 -12.25 -8.36
N GLN A 208 4.58 -12.11 -9.62
CA GLN A 208 5.17 -13.25 -10.34
C GLN A 208 6.45 -13.72 -9.64
N ALA A 209 6.60 -15.02 -9.46
CA ALA A 209 7.69 -15.67 -8.73
C ALA A 209 9.09 -15.54 -9.40
N ASP A 210 9.22 -14.78 -10.49
CA ASP A 210 10.39 -14.84 -11.39
C ASP A 210 11.48 -13.77 -11.13
N ASP A 211 11.19 -12.71 -10.37
CA ASP A 211 12.19 -11.64 -10.16
C ASP A 211 13.29 -12.04 -9.15
N SER A 212 12.96 -12.73 -8.05
CA SER A 212 13.94 -13.09 -7.01
C SER A 212 14.91 -14.21 -7.43
N ILE A 213 14.45 -15.12 -8.29
CA ILE A 213 15.26 -16.24 -8.81
C ILE A 213 16.39 -15.73 -9.71
N ARG A 214 16.18 -14.62 -10.44
CA ARG A 214 17.21 -14.03 -11.31
C ARG A 214 18.38 -13.45 -10.52
N TYR A 215 18.13 -12.80 -9.39
CA TYR A 215 19.20 -12.18 -8.60
C TYR A 215 20.07 -13.22 -7.87
N THR A 216 19.46 -14.30 -7.38
CA THR A 216 20.14 -15.42 -6.71
C THR A 216 21.00 -16.25 -7.68
N PHE A 217 20.58 -16.38 -8.95
CA PHE A 217 21.23 -17.28 -9.91
C PHE A 217 22.65 -16.87 -10.33
N TYR A 218 23.00 -15.58 -10.33
CA TYR A 218 24.29 -15.12 -10.86
C TYR A 218 25.38 -14.92 -9.80
N GLN A 219 25.09 -15.16 -8.53
CA GLN A 219 26.01 -14.83 -7.44
C GLN A 219 26.91 -16.01 -7.11
N HIS A 220 28.20 -15.77 -6.93
CA HIS A 220 29.15 -16.80 -6.54
C HIS A 220 28.93 -17.28 -5.10
N SER A 221 29.34 -18.52 -4.85
CA SER A 221 29.39 -19.14 -3.54
C SER A 221 30.82 -19.42 -3.17
N TRP A 222 31.14 -19.22 -1.90
CA TRP A 222 32.41 -19.64 -1.35
C TRP A 222 32.31 -21.06 -0.82
N VAL A 223 33.20 -21.93 -1.27
CA VAL A 223 33.32 -23.32 -0.80
C VAL A 223 34.62 -23.45 -0.02
N GLU A 224 34.57 -24.06 1.16
CA GLU A 224 35.74 -24.38 1.97
C GLU A 224 36.14 -25.85 1.82
N SER A 225 37.43 -26.13 2.04
CA SER A 225 38.02 -27.48 1.87
C SER A 225 37.33 -28.60 2.66
N ASN A 226 36.64 -28.26 3.75
CA ASN A 226 35.87 -29.19 4.56
C ASN A 226 34.46 -29.49 4.02
N GLY A 227 34.06 -28.91 2.88
CA GLY A 227 32.72 -29.03 2.30
C GLY A 227 31.75 -27.92 2.70
N ARG A 228 32.15 -26.99 3.58
CA ARG A 228 31.27 -25.91 4.01
C ARG A 228 31.07 -24.88 2.89
N VAL A 229 29.82 -24.57 2.57
CA VAL A 229 29.44 -23.62 1.52
C VAL A 229 28.76 -22.41 2.12
N GLU A 230 29.28 -21.23 1.79
CA GLU A 230 28.70 -19.93 2.11
C GLU A 230 28.15 -19.27 0.84
N HIS A 231 26.86 -18.95 0.84
CA HIS A 231 26.19 -18.28 -0.26
C HIS A 231 25.46 -17.03 0.24
N PHE A 232 25.67 -15.91 -0.44
CA PHE A 232 25.16 -14.60 -0.03
C PHE A 232 24.23 -13.99 -1.08
N PRO A 233 23.05 -14.58 -1.36
CA PRO A 233 22.29 -14.07 -2.46
C PRO A 233 21.50 -12.81 -2.13
N MET A 234 21.34 -11.93 -3.12
CA MET A 234 20.47 -10.77 -3.05
C MET A 234 19.05 -11.18 -3.44
N PHE A 235 18.06 -10.56 -2.80
CA PHE A 235 16.66 -10.80 -3.09
C PHE A 235 15.88 -9.50 -3.24
N ARG A 236 14.81 -9.59 -4.04
CA ARG A 236 13.70 -8.64 -4.12
C ARG A 236 12.43 -9.45 -3.97
N TYR A 237 11.81 -9.39 -2.79
CA TYR A 237 10.60 -10.14 -2.48
C TYR A 237 9.40 -9.20 -2.44
N LYS A 238 8.36 -9.54 -3.19
CA LYS A 238 7.04 -8.91 -3.10
C LYS A 238 6.09 -9.85 -2.36
N ALA A 239 5.88 -9.57 -1.09
CA ALA A 239 5.11 -10.40 -0.17
C ALA A 239 3.73 -9.82 0.12
N SER A 240 2.72 -10.67 0.30
CA SER A 240 1.40 -10.29 0.80
C SER A 240 1.46 -10.07 2.30
N CYS A 241 0.83 -9.00 2.78
CA CYS A 241 0.78 -8.62 4.18
C CYS A 241 -0.63 -8.19 4.56
N LYS A 242 -1.13 -8.66 5.70
CA LYS A 242 -2.43 -8.25 6.21
C LYS A 242 -2.31 -6.92 6.97
N PHE A 243 -2.92 -5.87 6.44
CA PHE A 243 -2.96 -4.56 7.09
C PHE A 243 -4.19 -4.42 8.00
N ASP A 244 -4.00 -3.78 9.15
CA ASP A 244 -5.08 -3.36 10.05
C ASP A 244 -5.12 -1.83 10.16
N PHE A 245 -6.18 -1.22 9.64
CA PHE A 245 -6.34 0.24 9.61
C PHE A 245 -7.17 0.79 10.77
N THR A 246 -7.46 -0.01 11.81
CA THR A 246 -8.29 0.40 12.94
C THR A 246 -7.80 1.73 13.55
N ASP A 247 -6.47 1.88 13.71
CA ASP A 247 -5.84 3.02 14.39
C ASP A 247 -5.22 4.04 13.42
N TYR A 248 -5.70 4.08 12.18
CA TYR A 248 -5.20 5.01 11.16
C TYR A 248 -5.23 6.48 11.64
N PRO A 249 -4.15 7.27 11.43
CA PRO A 249 -2.89 6.95 10.74
C PRO A 249 -1.75 6.57 11.71
N TYR A 250 -2.04 6.28 12.98
CA TYR A 250 -1.05 5.89 13.98
C TYR A 250 -0.93 4.35 14.06
N ASP A 251 -1.23 3.69 12.95
CA ASP A 251 -1.26 2.25 12.83
C ASP A 251 0.16 1.65 12.77
N VAL A 252 0.29 0.48 13.39
CA VAL A 252 1.50 -0.34 13.37
C VAL A 252 1.21 -1.62 12.61
N GLN A 253 1.96 -1.86 11.55
CA GLN A 253 1.81 -3.00 10.67
C GLN A 253 2.96 -3.99 10.90
N SER A 254 2.65 -5.28 10.82
CA SER A 254 3.65 -6.36 10.94
C SER A 254 3.53 -7.27 9.73
N CYS A 255 4.50 -7.17 8.83
CA CYS A 255 4.47 -7.87 7.56
C CYS A 255 5.50 -9.01 7.55
N PRO A 256 5.08 -10.26 7.31
CA PRO A 256 6.00 -11.38 7.19
C PRO A 256 6.51 -11.54 5.75
N VAL A 257 7.78 -11.90 5.61
CA VAL A 257 8.31 -12.57 4.41
C VAL A 257 8.51 -14.03 4.79
N ILE A 258 7.80 -14.94 4.10
CA ILE A 258 7.78 -16.36 4.45
C ILE A 258 8.59 -17.13 3.41
N LEU A 259 9.73 -17.69 3.83
CA LEU A 259 10.60 -18.48 2.97
C LEU A 259 10.61 -19.93 3.43
N GLY A 260 10.68 -20.87 2.51
CA GLY A 260 10.81 -22.29 2.82
C GLY A 260 11.28 -23.08 1.61
N SER A 261 11.70 -24.31 1.82
CA SER A 261 11.91 -25.24 0.70
C SER A 261 10.57 -25.60 0.06
N TRP A 262 10.54 -25.80 -1.25
CA TRP A 262 9.36 -26.29 -1.95
C TRP A 262 9.38 -27.79 -2.16
N ASN A 263 10.57 -28.34 -2.46
CA ASN A 263 10.72 -29.74 -2.82
C ASN A 263 11.12 -30.64 -1.64
N TYR A 264 11.66 -30.09 -0.55
CA TYR A 264 12.16 -30.86 0.58
C TYR A 264 11.31 -30.64 1.83
N ASN A 265 10.90 -31.74 2.45
CA ASN A 265 10.28 -31.71 3.77
C ASN A 265 11.33 -31.60 4.88
N LEU A 266 10.89 -31.49 6.12
CA LEU A 266 11.76 -31.32 7.29
C LEU A 266 12.71 -32.50 7.53
N LYS A 267 12.35 -33.71 7.10
CA LYS A 267 13.23 -34.89 7.21
C LYS A 267 14.45 -34.75 6.29
N GLU A 268 14.29 -34.12 5.14
CA GLU A 268 15.32 -33.99 4.10
C GLU A 268 16.13 -32.71 4.24
N LEU A 269 15.47 -31.60 4.60
CA LEU A 269 16.08 -30.29 4.71
C LEU A 269 15.46 -29.52 5.88
N ASP A 270 16.32 -29.08 6.80
CA ASP A 270 15.96 -28.28 7.97
C ASP A 270 16.58 -26.88 7.87
N ILE A 271 15.75 -25.84 7.93
CA ILE A 271 16.18 -24.44 7.85
C ILE A 271 16.21 -23.88 9.28
N ARG A 272 17.40 -23.47 9.73
CA ARG A 272 17.59 -22.90 11.08
C ARG A 272 18.09 -21.47 11.00
N PRO A 273 17.52 -20.53 11.76
CA PRO A 273 18.06 -19.19 11.86
C PRO A 273 19.40 -19.24 12.58
N LEU A 274 20.37 -18.45 12.12
CA LEU A 274 21.54 -18.11 12.92
C LEU A 274 21.08 -17.37 14.17
N ASP A 275 21.72 -17.62 15.32
CA ASP A 275 21.41 -16.99 16.62
C ASP A 275 21.85 -15.52 16.66
N ARG A 276 21.29 -14.72 15.75
CA ARG A 276 21.54 -13.30 15.52
C ARG A 276 20.25 -12.66 15.03
N LYS A 277 19.92 -11.49 15.57
CA LYS A 277 18.81 -10.68 15.04
C LYS A 277 19.10 -10.26 13.59
N PRO A 278 18.10 -10.28 12.69
CA PRO A 278 18.25 -9.74 11.35
C PRO A 278 18.85 -8.33 11.41
N MET A 279 19.83 -8.07 10.55
CA MET A 279 20.38 -6.73 10.48
C MET A 279 19.48 -5.87 9.59
N LEU A 280 19.08 -4.72 10.12
CA LEU A 280 18.57 -3.62 9.32
C LEU A 280 19.76 -2.74 8.96
N ASN A 281 20.20 -2.79 7.70
CA ASN A 281 21.30 -1.95 7.24
C ASN A 281 20.81 -1.17 6.03
N LEU A 282 20.34 0.05 6.24
CA LEU A 282 19.72 0.89 5.21
C LEU A 282 20.73 1.71 4.39
N PHE A 283 22.04 1.33 4.42
CA PHE A 283 23.19 1.73 3.57
C PHE A 283 23.42 3.22 3.22
N TRP A 284 22.52 4.14 3.56
CA TRP A 284 22.46 5.49 2.99
C TRP A 284 22.35 6.62 4.00
N GLU A 285 22.22 6.32 5.29
CA GLU A 285 22.39 7.26 6.42
C GLU A 285 22.32 6.46 7.72
N ASP A 286 23.13 6.80 8.73
CA ASP A 286 23.20 6.05 10.00
C ASP A 286 21.86 6.05 10.79
N GLU A 287 20.90 6.90 10.40
CA GLU A 287 19.63 7.12 11.10
C GLU A 287 18.38 7.09 10.20
N LYS A 288 18.47 6.59 8.96
CA LYS A 288 17.27 6.54 8.10
C LYS A 288 16.29 5.48 8.58
N VAL A 289 15.40 5.84 9.51
CA VAL A 289 14.35 4.92 10.01
C VAL A 289 13.11 4.94 9.10
N ILE A 290 12.94 5.99 8.29
CA ILE A 290 11.76 6.21 7.46
C ILE A 290 12.04 5.79 6.01
N VAL A 291 11.24 4.84 5.52
CA VAL A 291 11.32 4.29 4.17
C VAL A 291 9.90 4.14 3.61
N SER A 292 9.66 4.65 2.40
CA SER A 292 8.37 4.52 1.70
C SER A 292 7.15 5.04 2.50
N GLY A 293 7.34 6.05 3.36
CA GLY A 293 6.26 6.59 4.23
C GLY A 293 6.03 5.82 5.53
N TRP A 294 6.93 4.89 5.87
CA TRP A 294 6.86 4.05 7.06
C TRP A 294 8.15 4.12 7.87
N LYS A 295 8.03 4.15 9.19
CA LYS A 295 9.14 4.04 10.12
C LYS A 295 9.34 2.57 10.52
N VAL A 296 10.49 1.98 10.24
CA VAL A 296 10.79 0.60 10.64
C VAL A 296 11.13 0.57 12.13
N ILE A 297 10.36 -0.18 12.92
CA ILE A 297 10.51 -0.26 14.38
C ILE A 297 11.41 -1.43 14.77
N ASP A 298 11.14 -2.61 14.20
CA ASP A 298 11.81 -3.86 14.57
C ASP A 298 11.79 -4.85 13.40
N VAL A 299 12.82 -5.70 13.34
CA VAL A 299 12.90 -6.82 12.42
C VAL A 299 13.33 -8.05 13.22
N HIS A 300 12.53 -9.12 13.16
CA HIS A 300 12.85 -10.37 13.84
C HIS A 300 12.56 -11.59 12.96
N MET A 301 13.21 -12.70 13.30
CA MET A 301 13.00 -13.99 12.63
C MET A 301 12.38 -14.98 13.61
N ASN A 302 11.48 -15.81 13.10
CA ASN A 302 11.01 -17.02 13.77
C ASN A 302 10.84 -18.15 12.76
N VAL A 303 10.73 -19.38 13.26
CA VAL A 303 10.52 -20.58 12.45
C VAL A 303 9.12 -21.11 12.74
N SER A 304 8.42 -21.57 11.70
CA SER A 304 7.22 -22.39 11.83
C SER A 304 7.38 -23.66 10.99
N PHE A 305 6.52 -24.63 11.26
CA PHE A 305 6.46 -25.89 10.52
C PHE A 305 5.04 -26.02 9.97
N TRP A 306 4.91 -26.00 8.64
CA TRP A 306 3.63 -26.16 7.95
C TRP A 306 3.40 -27.63 7.62
N ASN A 307 2.23 -28.15 8.01
CA ASN A 307 1.81 -29.51 7.72
C ASN A 307 1.05 -29.55 6.38
N ALA A 308 1.60 -30.27 5.40
CA ALA A 308 1.03 -30.33 4.06
C ALA A 308 -0.31 -31.10 3.97
N MET A 309 -0.62 -31.95 4.96
CA MET A 309 -1.84 -32.76 4.97
C MET A 309 -3.01 -32.08 5.69
N THR A 310 -2.72 -31.34 6.76
CA THR A 310 -3.76 -30.70 7.60
C THR A 310 -3.90 -29.20 7.35
N ASP A 311 -2.99 -28.60 6.57
CA ASP A 311 -2.89 -27.15 6.36
C ASP A 311 -2.81 -26.37 7.69
N GLN A 312 -2.04 -26.92 8.64
CA GLN A 312 -1.83 -26.31 9.94
C GLN A 312 -0.37 -25.94 10.11
N GLU A 313 -0.13 -24.76 10.68
CA GLU A 313 1.19 -24.32 11.08
C GLU A 313 1.36 -24.45 12.59
N ARG A 314 2.55 -24.89 12.99
CA ARG A 314 2.97 -24.87 14.39
C ARG A 314 4.31 -24.17 14.56
N SER A 315 4.47 -23.48 15.68
CA SER A 315 5.75 -22.86 16.06
C SER A 315 6.68 -23.82 16.82
N GLN A 316 6.14 -24.94 17.31
CA GLN A 316 6.92 -25.93 18.07
C GLN A 316 7.50 -26.99 17.13
N TRP A 317 8.66 -27.52 17.52
CA TRP A 317 9.32 -28.58 16.77
C TRP A 317 8.46 -29.85 16.70
N PRO A 318 8.26 -30.43 15.51
CA PRO A 318 7.58 -31.72 15.35
C PRO A 318 8.09 -32.89 16.19
N PRO A 319 7.22 -33.86 16.48
CA PRO A 319 7.64 -35.25 16.65
C PRO A 319 8.36 -35.76 15.40
N GLU A 320 9.41 -36.56 15.59
CA GLU A 320 10.26 -37.11 14.52
C GLU A 320 9.47 -37.93 13.48
N GLU A 321 8.47 -38.68 13.93
CA GLU A 321 7.60 -39.50 13.09
C GLU A 321 6.82 -38.68 12.04
N GLU A 322 6.61 -37.38 12.31
CA GLU A 322 5.85 -36.49 11.44
C GLU A 322 6.73 -35.60 10.54
N HIS A 323 8.06 -35.74 10.58
CA HIS A 323 8.97 -34.85 9.82
C HIS A 323 8.72 -34.90 8.32
N ALA A 324 8.29 -36.04 7.78
CA ALA A 324 7.98 -36.20 6.36
C ALA A 324 6.73 -35.41 5.91
N LEU A 325 5.86 -35.02 6.84
CA LEU A 325 4.61 -34.29 6.54
C LEU A 325 4.74 -32.78 6.74
N HIS A 326 5.85 -32.33 7.29
CA HIS A 326 6.06 -30.93 7.67
C HIS A 326 7.14 -30.28 6.82
N PHE A 327 6.94 -29.02 6.47
CA PHE A 327 7.89 -28.18 5.77
C PHE A 327 8.36 -27.06 6.70
N PRO A 328 9.68 -26.87 6.87
CA PRO A 328 10.20 -25.76 7.67
C PRO A 328 10.01 -24.43 6.91
N LEU A 329 9.41 -23.46 7.59
CA LEU A 329 9.23 -22.11 7.10
C LEU A 329 9.99 -21.14 8.00
N ILE A 330 10.78 -20.26 7.39
CA ILE A 330 11.41 -19.13 8.06
C ILE A 330 10.64 -17.85 7.76
N TYR A 331 10.25 -17.18 8.83
CA TYR A 331 9.48 -15.95 8.80
C TYR A 331 10.40 -14.79 9.14
N ILE A 332 10.43 -13.77 8.29
CA ILE A 332 11.09 -12.50 8.57
C ILE A 332 9.98 -11.47 8.80
N TRP A 333 9.75 -11.13 10.06
CA TRP A 333 8.76 -10.13 10.44
C TRP A 333 9.36 -8.74 10.42
N ILE A 334 8.76 -7.85 9.64
CA ILE A 334 9.12 -6.44 9.55
C ILE A 334 8.00 -5.63 10.18
N LYS A 335 8.28 -5.03 11.33
CA LYS A 335 7.33 -4.20 12.08
C LYS A 335 7.55 -2.73 11.74
N MET A 336 6.49 -2.06 11.29
CA MET A 336 6.53 -0.70 10.77
C MET A 336 5.42 0.17 11.36
N GLU A 337 5.70 1.44 11.58
CA GLU A 337 4.75 2.46 12.02
C GLU A 337 4.55 3.48 10.90
N ARG A 338 3.31 3.88 10.62
CA ARG A 338 3.03 4.84 9.57
C ARG A 338 3.62 6.22 9.89
N TYR A 339 4.28 6.83 8.91
CA TYR A 339 4.83 8.18 9.05
C TYR A 339 3.90 9.21 8.40
N ALA A 340 3.02 9.81 9.19
CA ALA A 340 2.02 10.79 8.74
C ALA A 340 2.10 12.14 9.50
N PRO A 341 3.21 12.91 9.37
CA PRO A 341 3.45 14.10 10.20
C PRO A 341 2.45 15.24 9.97
N HIS A 342 1.84 15.31 8.79
CA HIS A 342 0.91 16.39 8.43
C HIS A 342 -0.55 16.08 8.73
N PHE A 343 -0.89 14.81 9.02
CA PHE A 343 -2.28 14.37 9.16
C PHE A 343 -3.06 15.14 10.23
N THR A 344 -2.43 15.42 11.36
CA THR A 344 -3.03 16.19 12.45
C THR A 344 -3.50 17.57 11.98
N ILE A 345 -2.70 18.24 11.13
CA ILE A 345 -2.98 19.61 10.69
C ILE A 345 -3.91 19.61 9.47
N SER A 346 -3.75 18.66 8.54
CA SER A 346 -4.51 18.64 7.28
C SER A 346 -5.88 17.97 7.38
N VAL A 347 -6.05 16.99 8.26
CA VAL A 347 -7.29 16.19 8.37
C VAL A 347 -7.97 16.39 9.73
N LEU A 348 -7.24 16.18 10.82
CA LEU A 348 -7.83 16.20 12.17
C LEU A 348 -8.27 17.60 12.59
N LEU A 349 -7.44 18.63 12.37
CA LEU A 349 -7.75 20.00 12.75
C LEU A 349 -9.00 20.55 12.02
N PRO A 350 -9.15 20.45 10.69
CA PRO A 350 -10.39 20.82 10.02
C PRO A 350 -11.63 20.05 10.53
N ALA A 351 -11.49 18.76 10.83
CA ALA A 351 -12.58 17.96 11.37
C ALA A 351 -13.03 18.47 12.76
N LEU A 352 -12.09 18.89 13.61
CA LEU A 352 -12.39 19.53 14.90
C LEU A 352 -13.06 20.90 14.71
N VAL A 353 -12.61 21.70 13.74
CA VAL A 353 -13.22 23.00 13.43
C VAL A 353 -14.67 22.84 12.97
N THR A 354 -14.98 21.88 12.09
CA THR A 354 -16.36 21.62 11.66
C THR A 354 -17.26 21.12 12.80
N SER A 355 -16.69 20.36 13.74
CA SER A 355 -17.39 19.93 14.96
C SER A 355 -17.72 21.14 15.86
N PHE A 356 -16.77 22.05 16.02
CA PHE A 356 -16.95 23.30 16.75
C PHE A 356 -18.00 24.22 16.11
N ILE A 357 -17.97 24.38 14.78
CA ILE A 357 -18.99 25.16 14.04
C ILE A 357 -20.40 24.64 14.34
N THR A 358 -20.58 23.31 14.35
CA THR A 358 -21.87 22.67 14.66
C THR A 358 -22.40 23.09 16.02
N VAL A 359 -21.55 23.08 17.04
CA VAL A 359 -21.92 23.50 18.41
C VAL A 359 -22.24 25.00 18.45
N VAL A 360 -21.40 25.85 17.83
CA VAL A 360 -21.57 27.31 17.84
C VAL A 360 -22.91 27.74 17.22
N THR A 361 -23.44 26.98 16.26
CA THR A 361 -24.73 27.32 15.62
C THR A 361 -25.91 27.35 16.60
N PHE A 362 -25.88 26.58 17.69
CA PHE A 362 -26.89 26.64 18.76
C PHE A 362 -26.82 27.93 19.59
N CYS A 363 -25.64 28.54 19.67
CA CYS A 363 -25.43 29.83 20.34
C CYS A 363 -25.81 31.02 19.44
N MET A 364 -26.08 30.81 18.15
CA MET A 364 -26.45 31.88 17.24
C MET A 364 -27.90 32.33 17.46
N ALA A 365 -28.08 33.65 17.61
CA ALA A 365 -29.40 34.25 17.76
C ALA A 365 -30.25 34.18 16.48
N SER A 366 -29.62 34.18 15.30
CA SER A 366 -30.30 34.19 14.00
C SER A 366 -30.43 32.79 13.41
N PHE A 367 -31.66 32.29 13.30
CA PHE A 367 -31.98 30.98 12.71
C PHE A 367 -31.49 30.84 11.26
N ASN A 368 -31.82 31.82 10.39
CA ASN A 368 -31.43 31.78 8.98
C ASN A 368 -29.90 31.67 8.80
N LYS A 369 -29.12 32.40 9.60
CA LYS A 369 -27.66 32.33 9.56
C LYS A 369 -27.14 30.97 10.06
N ALA A 370 -27.74 30.42 11.12
CA ALA A 370 -27.37 29.13 11.68
C ALA A 370 -27.61 27.97 10.69
N VAL A 371 -28.77 27.94 10.03
CA VAL A 371 -29.10 26.89 9.04
C VAL A 371 -28.21 26.98 7.81
N VAL A 372 -27.97 28.18 7.27
CA VAL A 372 -27.06 28.38 6.14
C VAL A 372 -25.64 27.93 6.50
N LEU A 373 -25.14 28.29 7.69
CA LEU A 373 -23.83 27.87 8.17
C LEU A 373 -23.74 26.35 8.32
N LEU A 374 -24.77 25.69 8.88
CA LEU A 374 -24.83 24.22 8.98
C LEU A 374 -24.89 23.54 7.61
N ALA A 375 -25.58 24.12 6.62
CA ALA A 375 -25.63 23.58 5.27
C ALA A 375 -24.25 23.62 4.59
N PHE A 376 -23.53 24.74 4.71
CA PHE A 376 -22.14 24.83 4.24
C PHE A 376 -21.20 23.92 5.02
N ASN A 377 -21.38 23.80 6.33
CA ASN A 377 -20.58 22.90 7.17
C ASN A 377 -20.80 21.42 6.79
N LEU A 378 -22.04 21.02 6.50
CA LEU A 378 -22.38 19.68 6.03
C LEU A 378 -21.67 19.37 4.70
N LEU A 379 -21.71 20.31 3.74
CA LEU A 379 -20.98 20.17 2.48
C LEU A 379 -19.47 20.00 2.71
N LEU A 380 -18.87 20.84 3.56
CA LEU A 380 -17.45 20.74 3.90
C LEU A 380 -17.12 19.38 4.54
N GLN A 381 -17.93 18.91 5.46
CA GLN A 381 -17.76 17.59 6.08
C GLN A 381 -17.87 16.46 5.07
N THR A 382 -18.79 16.54 4.10
CA THR A 382 -18.90 15.51 3.06
C THR A 382 -17.67 15.46 2.17
N VAL A 383 -17.12 16.62 1.79
CA VAL A 383 -15.87 16.71 1.00
C VAL A 383 -14.68 16.15 1.78
N LEU A 384 -14.55 16.49 3.07
CA LEU A 384 -13.48 15.97 3.92
C LEU A 384 -13.60 14.45 4.14
N ALA A 385 -14.84 13.94 4.30
CA ALA A 385 -15.07 12.51 4.44
C ALA A 385 -14.76 11.75 3.14
N GLU A 386 -15.10 12.31 1.97
CA GLU A 386 -14.77 11.73 0.67
C GLU A 386 -13.25 11.71 0.44
N ASP A 387 -12.55 12.81 0.73
CA ASP A 387 -11.08 12.86 0.63
C ASP A 387 -10.42 11.80 1.53
N MET A 388 -10.92 11.63 2.75
CA MET A 388 -10.45 10.60 3.68
C MET A 388 -10.71 9.18 3.15
N LEU A 389 -11.89 8.94 2.58
CA LEU A 389 -12.24 7.63 2.00
C LEU A 389 -11.40 7.32 0.76
N PHE A 390 -10.96 8.34 0.00
CA PHE A 390 -10.08 8.16 -1.14
C PHE A 390 -8.64 7.79 -0.73
N GLN A 391 -8.17 8.27 0.42
CA GLN A 391 -6.85 7.93 0.96
C GLN A 391 -6.80 6.53 1.58
N LEU A 392 -7.94 6.00 2.04
CA LEU A 392 -8.00 4.68 2.65
C LEU A 392 -8.13 3.59 1.57
N PRO A 393 -7.38 2.48 1.68
CA PRO A 393 -7.52 1.38 0.75
C PRO A 393 -8.89 0.69 0.89
N SER A 394 -9.43 0.24 -0.23
CA SER A 394 -10.73 -0.43 -0.32
C SER A 394 -10.78 -1.79 0.40
N SER A 395 -9.62 -2.37 0.72
CA SER A 395 -9.45 -3.74 1.23
C SER A 395 -9.40 -3.85 2.77
N SER A 396 -9.76 -2.81 3.52
CA SER A 396 -9.67 -2.83 5.00
C SER A 396 -10.60 -3.87 5.65
N ALA A 397 -10.03 -4.78 6.46
CA ALA A 397 -10.80 -5.76 7.23
C ALA A 397 -11.57 -5.12 8.41
N SER A 398 -11.17 -3.92 8.81
CA SER A 398 -11.65 -3.17 9.97
C SER A 398 -11.94 -1.72 9.57
N ILE A 399 -13.03 -1.15 10.08
CA ILE A 399 -13.38 0.26 9.84
C ILE A 399 -12.52 1.15 10.76
N PRO A 400 -11.69 2.07 10.21
CA PRO A 400 -10.84 2.95 11.01
C PRO A 400 -11.62 3.83 11.99
N ARG A 401 -11.05 4.09 13.18
CA ARG A 401 -11.68 4.95 14.21
C ARG A 401 -11.98 6.35 13.69
N ILE A 402 -11.09 6.91 12.88
CA ILE A 402 -11.27 8.22 12.26
C ILE A 402 -12.47 8.28 11.31
N VAL A 403 -12.74 7.21 10.53
CA VAL A 403 -13.93 7.15 9.65
C VAL A 403 -15.20 7.17 10.48
N LYS A 404 -15.22 6.48 11.63
CA LYS A 404 -16.34 6.53 12.58
C LYS A 404 -16.54 7.94 13.14
N TYR A 405 -15.46 8.69 13.40
CA TYR A 405 -15.53 10.09 13.82
C TYR A 405 -16.15 11.00 12.73
N PHE A 406 -15.73 10.87 11.47
CA PHE A 406 -16.33 11.61 10.36
C PHE A 406 -17.81 11.28 10.15
N ALA A 407 -18.18 10.00 10.20
CA ALA A 407 -19.57 9.56 10.13
C ALA A 407 -20.41 10.15 11.28
N PHE A 408 -19.88 10.11 12.51
CA PHE A 408 -20.54 10.76 13.65
C PHE A 408 -20.73 12.26 13.40
N ASN A 409 -19.70 12.98 12.96
CA ASN A 409 -19.77 14.41 12.71
C ASN A 409 -20.85 14.79 11.68
N LEU A 410 -20.96 14.02 10.59
CA LEU A 410 -22.02 14.15 9.57
C LEU A 410 -23.43 13.89 10.14
N THR A 411 -23.59 12.83 10.94
CA THR A 411 -24.90 12.54 11.55
C THR A 411 -25.29 13.58 12.59
N ALA A 412 -24.32 14.09 13.36
CA ALA A 412 -24.53 15.12 14.37
C ALA A 412 -24.92 16.47 13.74
N THR A 413 -24.33 16.86 12.60
CA THR A 413 -24.74 18.08 11.88
C THR A 413 -26.14 17.98 11.30
N VAL A 414 -26.52 16.84 10.74
CA VAL A 414 -27.89 16.61 10.26
C VAL A 414 -28.88 16.67 11.43
N PHE A 415 -28.57 16.01 12.55
CA PHE A 415 -29.41 16.08 13.76
C PHE A 415 -29.51 17.51 14.30
N ALA A 416 -28.40 18.26 14.33
CA ALA A 416 -28.39 19.65 14.75
C ALA A 416 -29.28 20.51 13.85
N MET A 417 -29.18 20.38 12.53
CA MET A 417 -30.02 21.09 11.57
C MET A 417 -31.51 20.78 11.79
N MET A 418 -31.87 19.50 11.92
CA MET A 418 -33.25 19.09 12.19
C MET A 418 -33.76 19.65 13.51
N SER A 419 -32.95 19.61 14.57
CA SER A 419 -33.33 20.15 15.87
C SER A 419 -33.59 21.66 15.84
N LEU A 420 -32.77 22.43 15.10
CA LEU A 420 -32.98 23.87 14.95
C LEU A 420 -34.25 24.18 14.15
N VAL A 421 -34.53 23.43 13.08
CA VAL A 421 -35.78 23.57 12.31
C VAL A 421 -36.99 23.30 13.21
N VAL A 422 -36.96 22.21 13.99
CA VAL A 422 -38.04 21.90 14.95
C VAL A 422 -38.21 23.02 15.98
N ILE A 423 -37.12 23.52 16.57
CA ILE A 423 -37.17 24.62 17.54
C ILE A 423 -37.79 25.88 16.91
N GLU A 424 -37.46 26.19 15.65
CA GLU A 424 -38.02 27.36 14.97
C GLU A 424 -39.50 27.17 14.57
N THR A 425 -39.90 25.97 14.15
CA THR A 425 -41.32 25.67 13.89
C THR A 425 -42.17 25.84 15.15
N VAL A 426 -41.70 25.34 16.29
CA VAL A 426 -42.37 25.52 17.60
C VAL A 426 -42.39 27.00 18.01
N ARG A 427 -41.33 27.75 17.72
CA ARG A 427 -41.26 29.20 17.98
C ARG A 427 -42.31 29.98 17.18
N HIS A 428 -42.48 29.63 15.90
CA HIS A 428 -43.47 30.25 15.01
C HIS A 428 -44.91 29.89 15.41
N ASP A 429 -45.18 28.61 15.70
CA ASP A 429 -46.51 28.14 16.12
C ASP A 429 -46.96 28.75 17.46
N GLY A 430 -46.01 29.10 18.34
CA GLY A 430 -46.29 29.83 19.58
C GLY A 430 -46.72 31.29 19.38
N HIS A 431 -46.43 31.90 18.22
CA HIS A 431 -46.72 33.30 17.93
C HIS A 431 -47.87 33.52 16.93
N GLY A 432 -48.42 32.47 16.31
CA GLY A 432 -49.54 32.61 15.38
C GLY A 432 -50.25 31.28 15.12
N VAL A 433 -51.55 31.25 15.39
CA VAL A 433 -52.44 30.13 15.06
C VAL A 433 -52.42 29.91 13.55
N ASN A 434 -51.76 28.84 13.09
CA ASN A 434 -52.12 28.11 11.88
C ASN A 434 -51.74 26.64 12.10
N HIS A 435 -52.76 25.82 12.37
CA HIS A 435 -52.63 24.39 12.65
C HIS A 435 -51.82 23.64 11.59
N CYS A 436 -50.66 23.10 11.97
CA CYS A 436 -49.99 22.04 11.23
C CYS A 436 -50.63 20.68 11.58
N ARG A 437 -51.48 20.17 10.68
CA ARG A 437 -52.37 19.00 10.86
C ARG A 437 -51.66 17.64 11.04
N ILE A 438 -50.33 17.61 10.93
CA ILE A 438 -49.51 16.38 10.96
C ILE A 438 -49.12 15.99 12.40
N LEU A 439 -48.99 16.96 13.31
CA LEU A 439 -48.58 16.70 14.70
C LEU A 439 -49.72 16.14 15.57
N GLU A 440 -50.98 16.50 15.30
CA GLU A 440 -52.14 15.92 15.99
C GLU A 440 -52.32 14.42 15.71
N THR A 441 -51.99 13.96 14.50
CA THR A 441 -52.08 12.54 14.13
C THR A 441 -51.04 11.67 14.85
N LEU A 442 -49.91 12.24 15.29
CA LEU A 442 -48.88 11.52 16.02
C LEU A 442 -49.12 11.56 17.54
N TRP A 443 -49.61 12.69 18.08
CA TRP A 443 -49.89 12.83 19.51
C TRP A 443 -51.15 12.06 19.94
N SER A 444 -52.19 12.03 19.11
CA SER A 444 -53.41 11.24 19.37
C SER A 444 -53.14 9.73 19.43
N ARG A 445 -52.05 9.24 18.82
CA ARG A 445 -51.62 7.84 18.91
C ARG A 445 -50.80 7.51 20.16
N PHE A 446 -50.20 8.49 20.82
CA PHE A 446 -49.33 8.27 21.98
C PHE A 446 -50.01 8.50 23.34
N SER A 447 -51.14 9.20 23.40
CA SER A 447 -51.73 9.69 24.67
C SER A 447 -52.96 8.92 25.17
N PHE A 448 -53.11 7.62 24.84
CA PHE A 448 -54.18 6.79 25.41
C PHE A 448 -53.66 5.52 26.08
N ARG A 449 -53.02 5.66 27.25
CA ARG A 449 -53.11 4.65 28.33
C ARG A 449 -52.63 5.19 29.68
N ARG A 450 -53.52 5.85 30.43
CA ARG A 450 -53.52 5.75 31.89
C ARG A 450 -54.92 5.98 32.45
N SER A 451 -55.59 4.86 32.71
CA SER A 451 -56.71 4.75 33.63
C SER A 451 -56.26 5.20 35.02
N THR A 452 -57.06 6.03 35.69
CA THR A 452 -57.47 5.77 37.08
C THR A 452 -58.70 6.61 37.45
N SER A 453 -59.56 5.93 38.19
CA SER A 453 -60.89 6.23 38.72
C SER A 453 -60.93 7.25 39.86
N SER A 454 -62.17 7.57 40.26
CA SER A 454 -62.64 8.25 41.50
C SER A 454 -62.60 9.79 41.44
N GLY A 455 -63.61 10.55 41.88
CA GLY A 455 -64.92 10.26 42.45
C GLY A 455 -65.54 11.58 42.96
N ALA A 456 -66.87 11.57 43.10
CA ALA A 456 -67.72 12.40 43.96
C ALA A 456 -67.88 13.92 43.73
N THR A 457 -69.13 14.23 43.35
CA THR A 457 -69.97 15.41 43.56
C THR A 457 -69.89 16.11 44.92
N VAL A 458 -70.01 17.45 44.95
CA VAL A 458 -70.86 18.23 45.88
C VAL A 458 -71.32 19.51 45.17
N GLY A 459 -72.63 19.74 45.12
CA GLY A 459 -73.23 21.02 44.73
C GLY A 459 -73.60 21.86 45.95
N VAL A 460 -73.59 23.18 45.80
CA VAL A 460 -74.30 24.13 46.67
C VAL A 460 -74.86 25.24 45.79
N GLU A 461 -76.16 25.46 45.94
CA GLU A 461 -77.03 26.41 45.28
C GLU A 461 -77.42 27.46 46.33
N THR A 462 -77.30 28.76 46.03
CA THR A 462 -78.08 29.81 46.71
C THR A 462 -78.28 31.00 45.78
N THR A 463 -79.54 31.40 45.74
CA THR A 463 -80.28 32.43 45.00
C THR A 463 -80.03 33.86 45.49
N GLU A 464 -80.14 34.86 44.59
CA GLU A 464 -80.90 36.11 44.79
C GLU A 464 -80.99 36.94 43.48
N ASP A 465 -82.18 37.51 43.22
CA ASP A 465 -82.70 38.29 42.07
C ASP A 465 -83.15 39.69 42.60
N PRO A 466 -83.69 40.68 41.84
CA PRO A 466 -83.57 41.05 40.40
C PRO A 466 -83.53 42.60 40.12
N SER A 467 -83.65 42.98 38.83
CA SER A 467 -84.00 44.29 38.20
C SER A 467 -82.82 45.21 37.78
N SER A 468 -82.75 45.80 36.57
CA SER A 468 -83.80 46.29 35.67
C SER A 468 -83.40 46.43 34.17
N THR A 469 -84.40 46.23 33.29
CA THR A 469 -84.71 46.82 31.95
C THR A 469 -83.79 46.72 30.70
N ASP A 470 -84.25 45.87 29.75
CA ASP A 470 -84.49 46.04 28.29
C ASP A 470 -83.69 47.09 27.47
N THR A 471 -83.07 46.77 26.32
CA THR A 471 -83.78 46.49 25.05
C THR A 471 -82.87 45.93 23.93
N SER A 472 -83.46 45.02 23.13
CA SER A 472 -83.27 44.71 21.69
C SER A 472 -81.95 44.12 21.14
N ALA A 473 -81.96 42.79 20.99
CA ALA A 473 -81.84 42.02 19.73
C ALA A 473 -80.93 42.52 18.58
N LEU A 474 -79.81 41.83 18.33
CA LEU A 474 -79.61 40.94 17.17
C LEU A 474 -78.27 40.17 17.30
N ASN A 475 -78.18 39.00 16.64
CA ASN A 475 -77.02 38.12 16.45
C ASN A 475 -76.73 37.08 17.54
N LYS A 476 -77.57 36.04 17.49
CA LYS A 476 -77.26 34.67 17.89
C LYS A 476 -76.28 34.08 16.86
N GLU A 477 -74.97 34.20 17.10
CA GLU A 477 -73.96 33.48 16.33
C GLU A 477 -73.01 32.72 17.27
N ASN A 478 -73.27 31.41 17.35
CA ASN A 478 -72.37 30.32 17.73
C ASN A 478 -71.23 30.62 18.72
N SER A 479 -71.50 30.29 19.98
CA SER A 479 -70.53 29.77 20.91
C SER A 479 -69.83 28.51 20.34
N ARG A 480 -68.60 28.67 19.83
CA ARG A 480 -67.62 27.58 19.78
C ARG A 480 -66.71 27.69 21.01
N PRO A 481 -66.44 26.59 21.73
CA PRO A 481 -65.68 26.65 22.97
C PRO A 481 -64.25 27.12 22.70
N ARG A 482 -63.77 28.08 23.51
CA ARG A 482 -62.35 28.40 23.64
C ARG A 482 -61.59 27.11 23.99
N SER A 483 -60.96 26.47 23.02
CA SER A 483 -59.87 25.49 23.23
C SER A 483 -58.49 26.16 23.18
N THR A 484 -58.44 27.49 23.11
CA THR A 484 -57.22 28.30 23.06
C THR A 484 -56.43 28.32 24.37
N TRP A 485 -56.99 27.83 25.48
CA TRP A 485 -56.28 27.79 26.77
C TRP A 485 -55.39 26.55 26.95
N ALA A 486 -55.70 25.43 26.28
CA ALA A 486 -54.88 24.21 26.40
C ALA A 486 -53.52 24.35 25.68
N TRP A 487 -53.49 25.03 24.52
CA TRP A 487 -52.27 25.23 23.74
C TRP A 487 -51.41 26.40 24.25
N ARG A 488 -52.01 27.40 24.89
CA ARG A 488 -51.26 28.52 25.49
C ARG A 488 -50.46 28.09 26.73
N VAL A 489 -50.81 26.95 27.33
CA VAL A 489 -50.07 26.31 28.44
C VAL A 489 -48.90 25.45 27.95
N LEU A 490 -48.84 25.16 26.64
CA LEU A 490 -47.81 24.30 26.04
C LEU A 490 -46.88 25.02 25.05
N SER A 491 -47.13 26.28 24.67
CA SER A 491 -46.17 27.04 23.86
C SER A 491 -44.96 27.40 24.74
N PRO A 492 -43.76 26.84 24.50
CA PRO A 492 -42.61 27.13 25.35
C PRO A 492 -42.26 28.63 25.22
N ASN A 493 -42.13 29.34 26.34
CA ASN A 493 -41.65 30.72 26.34
C ASN A 493 -40.28 30.82 25.64
N SER A 494 -39.93 31.98 25.06
CA SER A 494 -38.63 32.18 24.39
C SER A 494 -37.43 31.70 25.24
N ASP A 495 -37.50 31.86 26.56
CA ASP A 495 -36.46 31.41 27.49
C ASP A 495 -36.33 29.89 27.54
N THR A 496 -37.45 29.16 27.49
CA THR A 496 -37.44 27.69 27.50
C THR A 496 -36.84 27.10 26.22
N LEU A 497 -37.08 27.72 25.05
CA LEU A 497 -36.44 27.31 23.79
C LEU A 497 -34.93 27.59 23.79
N ASN A 498 -34.51 28.69 24.41
CA ASN A 498 -33.09 28.99 24.58
C ASN A 498 -32.40 28.00 25.53
N VAL A 499 -33.06 27.59 26.62
CA VAL A 499 -32.57 26.53 27.51
C VAL A 499 -32.42 25.21 26.75
N ILE A 500 -33.40 24.85 25.90
CA ILE A 500 -33.31 23.65 25.04
C ILE A 500 -32.10 23.74 24.09
N LYS A 501 -31.89 24.88 23.40
CA LYS A 501 -30.72 25.08 22.53
C LYS A 501 -29.40 24.88 23.29
N ILE A 502 -29.27 25.47 24.48
CA ILE A 502 -28.06 25.34 25.31
C ILE A 502 -27.88 23.88 25.76
N SER A 503 -28.95 23.21 26.18
CA SER A 503 -28.88 21.81 26.59
C SER A 503 -28.43 20.87 25.46
N LEU A 504 -28.90 21.11 24.23
CA LEU A 504 -28.48 20.37 23.04
C LEU A 504 -27.02 20.66 22.68
N ALA A 505 -26.58 21.91 22.81
CA ALA A 505 -25.19 22.29 22.62
C ALA A 505 -24.25 21.57 23.61
N ILE A 506 -24.63 21.52 24.90
CA ILE A 506 -23.87 20.80 25.93
C ILE A 506 -23.86 19.29 25.67
N ALA A 507 -25.00 18.70 25.31
CA ALA A 507 -25.06 17.29 24.96
C ALA A 507 -24.15 16.98 23.77
N LEU A 508 -24.20 17.79 22.71
CA LEU A 508 -23.35 17.62 21.52
C LEU A 508 -21.87 17.80 21.85
N THR A 509 -21.47 18.80 22.64
CA THR A 509 -20.05 18.97 23.03
C THR A 509 -19.55 17.77 23.83
N THR A 510 -20.35 17.24 24.76
CA THR A 510 -19.97 16.03 25.51
C THR A 510 -19.80 14.82 24.60
N LEU A 511 -20.70 14.62 23.63
CA LEU A 511 -20.59 13.55 22.65
C LEU A 511 -19.35 13.70 21.74
N TYR A 512 -19.07 14.92 21.24
CA TYR A 512 -17.86 15.19 20.46
C TYR A 512 -16.59 14.92 21.28
N LEU A 513 -16.56 15.28 22.56
CA LEU A 513 -15.43 14.97 23.45
C LEU A 513 -15.27 13.47 23.67
N ILE A 514 -16.36 12.73 23.91
CA ILE A 514 -16.33 11.27 24.06
C ILE A 514 -15.79 10.62 22.78
N MET A 515 -16.29 11.04 21.62
CA MET A 515 -15.85 10.50 20.32
C MET A 515 -14.38 10.85 20.02
N MET A 516 -13.93 12.04 20.40
CA MET A 516 -12.52 12.43 20.22
C MET A 516 -11.58 11.66 21.14
N ILE A 517 -11.99 11.42 22.40
CA ILE A 517 -11.24 10.57 23.33
C ILE A 517 -11.20 9.12 22.82
N ALA A 518 -12.32 8.64 22.25
CA ALA A 518 -12.39 7.29 21.66
C ALA A 518 -11.55 7.14 20.39
N TYR A 519 -11.21 8.24 19.71
CA TYR A 519 -10.27 8.25 18.59
C TYR A 519 -8.80 8.31 19.03
N LEU A 520 -8.49 9.05 20.10
CA LEU A 520 -7.11 9.20 20.61
C LEU A 520 -6.64 8.03 21.48
N ARG A 521 -7.56 7.29 22.10
CA ARG A 521 -7.31 5.95 22.66
C ARG A 521 -7.45 4.95 21.54
#